data_AF-A0A8T2NRA2-F1
#
_entry.id   AF-A0A8T2NRA2-F1
#
_cell.length_a   1.000
_cell.length_b   1.000
_cell.length_c   1.000
_cell.angle_alpha   90.00
_cell.angle_beta   90.00
_cell.angle_gamma   90.00
#
_symmetry.space_group_name_H-M   'P 1'
#
loop_
_entity.id
_entity.type
_entity.pdbx_description
1 polymer ?
#
loop_
_entity_poly.entity_id
_entity_poly.type
_entity_poly.pdbx_seq_one_letter_code
_entity_poly.pdbx_strand_id
1 'polypeptide(L)'
;MHCVLGLVQADGTPLASQYVPRCFGVVQKVVVQEHWKIWNPSTRTWTPKKMNTRETCNVVPFSLVSPGAFGSAVSVKVQSPLEAIGPYLEQVYHRLRHAREGLVDFVVQELSGERPVGLEETEELLRVGTTLTGFGEVVLEQGRVLRLQPPMDTRPYVLVASDYRGFLQMHQDTATMWKVLTAIFGLAGAAVLAWVFYREYRKHESRRGRD
;
A
#
# COMPACT_ATOMS: atom_id res chain seq x y z
N MET A 1 -18.18 5.72 20.00
CA MET A 1 -17.48 5.55 18.70
C MET A 1 -18.55 5.56 17.63
N HIS A 2 -18.51 6.56 16.76
CA HIS A 2 -19.45 6.75 15.67
C HIS A 2 -18.76 6.44 14.34
N CYS A 3 -19.53 5.93 13.39
CA CYS A 3 -19.11 5.73 12.02
C CYS A 3 -19.76 6.81 11.15
N VAL A 4 -18.97 7.53 10.38
CA VAL A 4 -19.42 8.55 9.43
C VAL A 4 -18.95 8.15 8.05
N LEU A 5 -19.87 8.08 7.11
CA LEU A 5 -19.59 7.82 5.70
C LEU A 5 -19.91 9.09 4.91
N GLY A 6 -19.01 9.51 4.02
CA GLY A 6 -19.30 10.61 3.12
C GLY A 6 -18.26 10.79 2.02
N LEU A 7 -18.57 11.69 1.08
CA LEU A 7 -17.63 12.12 0.06
C LEU A 7 -16.70 13.18 0.64
N VAL A 8 -15.42 13.07 0.34
CA VAL A 8 -14.42 14.06 0.75
C VAL A 8 -14.60 15.34 -0.05
N GLN A 9 -14.80 16.45 0.66
CA GLN A 9 -14.88 17.78 0.09
C GLN A 9 -13.91 18.71 0.80
N ALA A 10 -13.07 19.42 0.05
CA ALA A 10 -12.18 20.44 0.62
C ALA A 10 -13.00 21.64 1.12
N ASP A 11 -12.67 22.15 2.31
CA ASP A 11 -13.30 23.37 2.84
C ASP A 11 -12.76 24.64 2.16
N GLY A 12 -11.60 24.53 1.50
CA GLY A 12 -10.93 25.61 0.77
C GLY A 12 -10.25 25.11 -0.50
N THR A 13 -9.11 25.70 -0.85
CA THR A 13 -8.33 25.27 -2.04
C THR A 13 -7.77 23.86 -1.84
N PRO A 14 -8.08 22.89 -2.72
CA PRO A 14 -7.55 21.54 -2.60
C PRO A 14 -6.06 21.50 -2.96
N LEU A 15 -5.35 20.50 -2.44
CA LEU A 15 -3.97 20.22 -2.79
C LEU A 15 -3.91 19.65 -4.20
N ALA A 16 -3.05 20.22 -5.04
CA ALA A 16 -2.72 19.65 -6.35
C ALA A 16 -1.58 18.63 -6.20
N SER A 17 -1.70 17.51 -6.90
CA SER A 17 -0.60 16.54 -7.01
C SER A 17 0.62 17.19 -7.67
N GLN A 18 1.81 16.84 -7.18
CA GLN A 18 3.08 17.35 -7.71
C GLN A 18 3.46 16.67 -9.04
N TYR A 19 2.97 15.45 -9.27
CA TYR A 19 3.38 14.62 -10.39
C TYR A 19 2.25 14.32 -11.38
N VAL A 20 0.99 14.36 -10.96
CA VAL A 20 -0.18 14.02 -11.78
C VAL A 20 -1.03 15.26 -12.06
N PRO A 21 -1.12 15.72 -13.32
CA PRO A 21 -1.93 16.89 -13.64
C PRO A 21 -3.42 16.60 -13.42
N ARG A 22 -4.14 17.61 -12.91
CA ARG A 22 -5.59 17.54 -12.60
C ARG A 22 -5.97 16.49 -11.54
N CYS A 23 -5.02 16.07 -10.71
CA CYS A 23 -5.31 15.25 -9.53
C CYS A 23 -5.31 16.15 -8.28
N PHE A 24 -6.43 16.16 -7.56
CA PHE A 24 -6.66 17.05 -6.42
C PHE A 24 -7.07 16.27 -5.16
N GLY A 25 -6.59 16.69 -4.01
CA GLY A 25 -6.84 16.01 -2.74
C GLY A 25 -6.81 16.92 -1.52
N VAL A 26 -7.06 16.33 -0.36
CA VAL A 26 -7.13 17.03 0.93
C VAL A 26 -6.02 16.63 1.89
N VAL A 27 -5.44 15.44 1.70
CA VAL A 27 -4.22 14.97 2.36
C VAL A 27 -3.27 14.48 1.30
N GLN A 28 -2.02 14.90 1.36
CA GLN A 28 -0.94 14.48 0.47
C GLN A 28 0.23 13.98 1.30
N LYS A 29 0.73 12.79 0.96
CA LYS A 29 1.97 12.24 1.51
C LYS A 29 2.94 12.01 0.36
N VAL A 30 4.12 12.64 0.43
CA VAL A 30 5.21 12.43 -0.52
C VAL A 30 6.37 11.78 0.20
N VAL A 31 6.84 10.66 -0.31
CA VAL A 31 7.98 9.91 0.20
C VAL A 31 9.04 9.86 -0.89
N VAL A 32 10.22 10.38 -0.58
CA VAL A 32 11.41 10.26 -1.40
C VAL A 32 12.41 9.38 -0.64
N GLN A 33 12.81 8.26 -1.24
CA GLN A 33 13.66 7.27 -0.60
C GLN A 33 14.86 6.95 -1.50
N GLU A 34 16.08 7.17 -0.99
CA GLU A 34 17.29 6.79 -1.71
C GLU A 34 17.63 5.32 -1.46
N HIS A 35 18.00 4.63 -2.54
CA HIS A 35 18.44 3.24 -2.52
C HIS A 35 19.93 3.20 -2.80
N TRP A 36 20.68 2.63 -1.87
CA TRP A 36 22.12 2.50 -1.90
C TRP A 36 22.53 1.03 -1.92
N LYS A 37 23.76 0.76 -2.34
CA LYS A 37 24.45 -0.51 -2.15
C LYS A 37 25.71 -0.24 -1.34
N ILE A 38 25.94 -1.03 -0.31
CA ILE A 38 27.16 -1.01 0.50
C ILE A 38 27.96 -2.27 0.24
N TRP A 39 29.26 -2.14 0.06
CA TRP A 39 30.17 -3.26 -0.06
C TRP A 39 30.37 -3.91 1.30
N ASN A 40 30.06 -5.19 1.41
CA ASN A 40 30.35 -5.97 2.59
C ASN A 40 31.67 -6.74 2.37
N PRO A 41 32.78 -6.34 3.02
CA PRO A 41 34.08 -6.98 2.81
C PRO A 41 34.13 -8.42 3.33
N SER A 42 33.31 -8.77 4.32
CA SER A 42 33.28 -10.12 4.91
C SER A 42 32.64 -11.14 3.96
N THR A 43 31.57 -10.76 3.27
CA THR A 43 30.86 -11.62 2.32
C THR A 43 31.32 -11.38 0.87
N ARG A 44 32.11 -10.34 0.62
CA ARG A 44 32.52 -9.86 -0.71
C ARG A 44 31.32 -9.63 -1.63
N THR A 45 30.24 -9.06 -1.10
CA THR A 45 29.01 -8.77 -1.85
C THR A 45 28.49 -7.37 -1.60
N TRP A 46 27.72 -6.84 -2.55
CA TRP A 46 26.99 -5.59 -2.41
C TRP A 46 25.63 -5.83 -1.74
N THR A 47 25.42 -5.24 -0.56
CA THR A 47 24.15 -5.33 0.16
C THR A 47 23.30 -4.08 -0.07
N PRO A 48 22.01 -4.20 -0.41
CA PRO A 48 21.12 -3.06 -0.56
C PRO A 48 20.86 -2.40 0.80
N LYS A 49 20.80 -1.06 0.81
CA LYS A 49 20.47 -0.25 1.98
C LYS A 49 19.59 0.92 1.57
N LYS A 50 18.56 1.21 2.35
CA LYS A 50 17.76 2.44 2.21
C LYS A 50 18.45 3.55 2.99
N MET A 51 18.64 4.71 2.37
CA MET A 51 19.27 5.89 2.98
C MET A 51 18.35 7.10 2.74
N ASN A 52 18.46 8.14 3.58
CA ASN A 52 17.86 9.46 3.36
C ASN A 52 16.37 9.42 2.96
N THR A 53 15.53 8.70 3.73
CA THR A 53 14.09 8.75 3.54
C THR A 53 13.57 10.11 3.99
N ARG A 54 13.00 10.87 3.04
CA ARG A 54 12.32 12.12 3.31
C ARG A 54 10.82 11.94 3.10
N GLU A 55 10.06 12.12 4.17
CA GLU A 55 8.60 12.16 4.12
C GLU A 55 8.10 13.60 4.28
N THR A 56 7.07 13.97 3.53
CA THR A 56 6.40 15.26 3.65
C THR A 56 4.89 15.04 3.57
N CYS A 57 4.17 15.53 4.58
CA CYS A 57 2.72 15.39 4.68
C CYS A 57 2.07 16.78 4.66
N ASN A 58 1.22 17.02 3.67
CA ASN A 58 0.43 18.25 3.55
C ASN A 58 -1.05 17.93 3.78
N VAL A 59 -1.74 18.80 4.50
CA VAL A 59 -3.17 18.63 4.81
C VAL A 59 -3.87 19.97 4.65
N VAL A 60 -5.05 19.94 4.04
CA VAL A 60 -6.00 21.06 4.06
C VAL A 60 -7.28 20.64 4.79
N PRO A 61 -7.99 21.58 5.45
CA PRO A 61 -9.25 21.26 6.10
C PRO A 61 -10.29 20.72 5.12
N PHE A 62 -11.00 19.68 5.52
CA PHE A 62 -12.02 19.04 4.69
C PHE A 62 -13.17 18.48 5.51
N SER A 63 -14.28 18.26 4.82
CA SER A 63 -15.52 17.75 5.38
C SER A 63 -16.03 16.56 4.58
N LEU A 64 -16.71 15.65 5.27
CA LEU A 64 -17.45 14.54 4.68
C LEU A 64 -18.88 15.00 4.42
N VAL A 65 -19.31 14.92 3.15
CA VAL A 65 -20.66 15.29 2.75
C VAL A 65 -21.45 14.05 2.34
N SER A 66 -22.74 14.02 2.69
CA SER A 66 -23.61 12.90 2.35
C SER A 66 -23.79 12.79 0.83
N PRO A 67 -23.60 11.60 0.23
CA PRO A 67 -23.88 11.38 -1.19
C PRO A 67 -25.37 11.60 -1.48
N GLY A 68 -25.72 12.58 -2.33
CA GLY A 68 -27.08 12.75 -2.86
C GLY A 68 -28.05 13.59 -2.01
N ALA A 69 -27.60 14.28 -0.96
CA ALA A 69 -28.47 15.14 -0.15
C ALA A 69 -28.66 16.54 -0.78
N PHE A 70 -29.59 16.65 -1.74
CA PHE A 70 -30.12 17.95 -2.17
C PHE A 70 -31.05 18.51 -1.08
N GLY A 71 -30.60 19.51 -0.32
CA GLY A 71 -31.47 20.35 0.53
C GLY A 71 -31.12 20.44 2.01
N SER A 72 -30.43 19.45 2.58
CA SER A 72 -29.83 19.55 3.92
C SER A 72 -28.55 18.71 3.96
N ALA A 73 -27.49 19.23 3.33
CA ALA A 73 -26.19 18.56 3.34
C ALA A 73 -25.63 18.61 4.77
N VAL A 74 -25.87 17.55 5.54
CA VAL A 74 -25.16 17.32 6.80
C VAL A 74 -23.69 17.11 6.43
N SER A 75 -22.84 18.05 6.80
CA SER A 75 -21.40 17.98 6.62
C SER A 75 -20.72 17.67 7.94
N VAL A 76 -19.75 16.76 7.90
CA VAL A 76 -18.95 16.38 9.07
C VAL A 76 -17.51 16.76 8.82
N LYS A 77 -17.01 17.75 9.55
CA LYS A 77 -15.63 18.22 9.43
C LYS A 77 -14.67 17.23 10.08
N VAL A 78 -13.62 16.86 9.37
CA VAL A 78 -12.62 15.89 9.88
C VAL A 78 -11.50 16.65 10.58
N GLN A 79 -11.22 16.29 11.84
CA GLN A 79 -10.11 16.84 12.62
C GLN A 79 -8.93 15.87 12.69
N SER A 80 -7.72 16.43 12.81
CA SER A 80 -6.45 15.69 12.93
C SER A 80 -6.33 14.45 12.03
N PRO A 81 -6.54 14.55 10.70
CA PRO A 81 -6.60 13.38 9.83
C PRO A 81 -5.28 12.59 9.78
N LEU A 82 -4.15 13.17 10.19
CA LEU A 82 -2.84 12.48 10.27
C LEU A 82 -2.69 11.58 11.49
N GLU A 83 -3.50 11.79 12.54
CA GLU A 83 -3.55 10.91 13.72
C GLU A 83 -4.41 9.67 13.44
N ALA A 84 -5.19 9.69 12.36
CA ALA A 84 -5.98 8.54 11.96
C ALA A 84 -5.09 7.41 11.48
N ILE A 85 -5.45 6.20 11.90
CA ILE A 85 -4.86 4.97 11.41
C ILE A 85 -5.74 4.46 10.26
N GLY A 86 -5.13 3.86 9.24
CA GLY A 86 -5.87 3.13 8.21
C GLY A 86 -5.54 3.54 6.78
N PRO A 87 -6.06 2.79 5.80
CA PRO A 87 -5.80 3.02 4.39
C PRO A 87 -6.75 4.08 3.83
N TYR A 88 -6.47 5.35 4.12
CA TYR A 88 -7.23 6.48 3.57
C TYR A 88 -6.49 7.22 2.45
N LEU A 89 -5.20 6.94 2.24
CA LEU A 89 -4.41 7.52 1.16
C LEU A 89 -4.33 6.53 -0.01
N GLU A 90 -4.52 7.05 -1.22
CA GLU A 90 -4.35 6.29 -2.46
C GLU A 90 -3.01 6.68 -3.10
N GLN A 91 -2.20 5.70 -3.50
CA GLN A 91 -0.99 5.96 -4.26
C GLN A 91 -1.34 6.47 -5.67
N VAL A 92 -1.09 7.76 -5.92
CA VAL A 92 -1.42 8.43 -7.20
C VAL A 92 -0.23 8.47 -8.15
N TYR A 93 0.99 8.40 -7.61
CA TYR A 93 2.21 8.36 -8.40
C TYR A 93 3.28 7.53 -7.71
N HIS A 94 4.02 6.78 -8.52
CA HIS A 94 5.19 6.02 -8.08
C HIS A 94 6.20 6.00 -9.21
N ARG A 95 7.45 6.35 -8.89
CA ARG A 95 8.56 6.29 -9.85
C ARG A 95 9.84 5.87 -9.16
N LEU A 96 10.43 4.80 -9.66
CA LEU A 96 11.79 4.40 -9.34
C LEU A 96 12.73 4.89 -10.44
N ARG A 97 13.65 5.78 -10.09
CA ARG A 97 14.74 6.21 -10.98
C ARG A 97 16.00 5.47 -10.58
N HIS A 98 16.47 4.58 -11.43
CA HIS A 98 17.82 4.03 -11.27
C HIS A 98 18.84 5.09 -11.65
N ALA A 99 19.89 5.24 -10.85
CA ALA A 99 21.03 6.06 -11.25
C ALA A 99 21.58 5.45 -12.55
N ARG A 100 21.51 6.21 -13.66
CA ARG A 100 22.06 5.77 -14.96
C ARG A 100 23.51 5.34 -14.73
N GLU A 101 23.82 4.08 -15.02
CA GLU A 101 25.16 3.48 -14.90
C GLU A 101 26.19 4.05 -15.91
N GLY A 102 25.99 5.28 -16.39
CA GLY A 102 26.41 5.68 -17.72
C GLY A 102 27.63 6.59 -17.83
N LEU A 103 27.85 7.63 -17.00
CA LEU A 103 28.77 8.70 -17.43
C LEU A 103 29.64 9.41 -16.37
N VAL A 104 29.68 8.98 -15.10
CA VAL A 104 30.53 9.70 -14.11
C VAL A 104 31.44 8.82 -13.27
N ASP A 105 31.29 7.49 -13.24
CA ASP A 105 31.71 6.76 -12.03
C ASP A 105 32.72 5.61 -12.21
N PHE A 106 33.49 5.59 -13.31
CA PHE A 106 34.45 4.50 -13.49
C PHE A 106 35.76 4.67 -12.69
N VAL A 107 35.98 5.78 -11.97
CA VAL A 107 37.32 6.06 -11.40
C VAL A 107 37.33 6.49 -9.93
N VAL A 108 36.23 6.94 -9.31
CA VAL A 108 36.33 7.60 -7.97
C VAL A 108 35.62 6.83 -6.84
N GLN A 109 34.70 5.92 -7.13
CA GLN A 109 33.79 5.39 -6.10
C GLN A 109 34.06 3.94 -5.63
N GLU A 110 35.10 3.28 -6.15
CA GLU A 110 35.55 1.95 -5.68
C GLU A 110 36.20 1.98 -4.27
N LEU A 111 36.64 3.15 -3.79
CA LEU A 111 37.31 3.27 -2.50
C LEU A 111 36.37 3.53 -1.32
N SER A 112 35.15 4.02 -1.55
CA SER A 112 34.25 4.45 -0.46
C SER A 112 33.33 3.34 0.06
N GLY A 113 33.19 2.24 -0.66
CA GLY A 113 32.32 1.12 -0.26
C GLY A 113 30.82 1.42 -0.25
N GLU A 114 30.38 2.61 -0.69
CA GLU A 114 28.97 3.03 -0.75
C GLU A 114 28.63 3.59 -2.14
N ARG A 115 27.55 3.10 -2.75
CA ARG A 115 27.08 3.48 -4.09
C ARG A 115 25.58 3.81 -4.07
N PRO A 116 25.14 5.00 -4.52
CA PRO A 116 23.73 5.25 -4.79
C PRO A 116 23.30 4.47 -6.03
N VAL A 117 22.16 3.78 -5.95
CA VAL A 117 21.64 2.88 -7.00
C VAL A 117 20.33 3.39 -7.57
N GLY A 118 19.54 4.09 -6.77
CA GLY A 118 18.29 4.65 -7.25
C GLY A 118 17.63 5.59 -6.27
N LEU A 119 16.61 6.25 -6.78
CA LEU A 119 15.73 7.15 -6.06
C LEU A 119 14.30 6.71 -6.30
N GLU A 120 13.58 6.41 -5.23
CA GLU A 120 12.17 6.05 -5.25
C GLU A 120 11.34 7.25 -4.80
N GLU A 121 10.47 7.73 -5.67
CA GLU A 121 9.55 8.83 -5.41
C GLU A 121 8.13 8.26 -5.41
N THR A 122 7.42 8.36 -4.28
CA THR A 122 6.03 7.93 -4.14
C THR A 122 5.18 9.09 -3.63
N GLU A 123 4.01 9.29 -4.25
CA GLU A 123 3.01 10.26 -3.81
C GLU A 123 1.68 9.54 -3.57
N GLU A 124 1.14 9.76 -2.38
CA GLU A 124 -0.17 9.28 -1.97
C GLU A 124 -1.09 10.46 -1.66
N LEU A 125 -2.37 10.33 -2.01
CA LEU A 125 -3.35 11.41 -1.91
C LEU A 125 -4.69 10.87 -1.42
N LEU A 126 -5.34 11.56 -0.47
CA LEU A 126 -6.78 11.42 -0.25
C LEU A 126 -7.48 12.37 -1.22
N ARG A 127 -8.02 11.83 -2.32
CA ARG A 127 -8.60 12.63 -3.40
C ARG A 127 -9.93 13.28 -2.98
N VAL A 128 -10.20 14.45 -3.55
CA VAL A 128 -11.54 15.07 -3.45
C VAL A 128 -12.54 14.18 -4.19
N GLY A 129 -13.70 13.95 -3.59
CA GLY A 129 -14.75 13.09 -4.12
C GLY A 129 -14.58 11.60 -3.80
N THR A 130 -13.50 11.19 -3.12
CA THR A 130 -13.38 9.81 -2.63
C THR A 130 -14.40 9.56 -1.53
N THR A 131 -15.01 8.37 -1.52
CA THR A 131 -15.87 7.94 -0.42
C THR A 131 -15.00 7.51 0.76
N LEU A 132 -15.09 8.24 1.86
CA LEU A 132 -14.34 8.00 3.08
C LEU A 132 -15.27 7.57 4.20
N THR A 133 -14.85 6.52 4.91
CA THR A 133 -15.47 6.08 6.16
C THR A 133 -14.56 6.46 7.31
N GLY A 134 -15.06 7.27 8.24
CA GLY A 134 -14.33 7.67 9.44
C GLY A 134 -14.96 7.09 10.70
N PHE A 135 -14.12 6.54 11.58
CA PHE A 135 -14.50 6.02 12.88
C PHE A 135 -13.85 6.87 13.97
N GLY A 136 -14.67 7.49 14.82
CA GLY A 136 -14.16 8.40 15.84
C GLY A 136 -15.26 8.91 16.77
N GLU A 137 -14.96 10.00 17.46
CA GLU A 137 -15.95 10.73 18.24
C GLU A 137 -16.57 11.82 17.38
N VAL A 138 -17.90 11.93 17.38
CA VAL A 138 -18.62 12.97 16.65
C VAL A 138 -19.15 13.98 17.65
N VAL A 139 -18.64 15.21 17.57
CA VAL A 139 -19.03 16.31 18.45
C VAL A 139 -19.78 17.35 17.64
N LEU A 140 -20.91 17.82 18.17
CA LEU A 140 -21.64 18.95 17.62
C LEU A 140 -21.08 20.24 18.20
N GLU A 141 -20.40 21.03 17.38
CA GLU A 141 -19.91 22.33 17.80
C GLU A 141 -20.96 23.42 17.52
N GLN A 142 -21.26 24.22 18.54
CA GLN A 142 -22.11 25.42 18.47
C GLN A 142 -23.46 25.19 17.76
N GLY A 143 -24.01 23.98 17.87
CA GLY A 143 -25.35 23.63 17.40
C GLY A 143 -25.52 23.44 15.89
N ARG A 144 -24.46 23.56 15.06
CA ARG A 144 -24.58 23.46 13.59
C ARG A 144 -23.49 22.69 12.86
N VAL A 145 -22.29 22.54 13.41
CA VAL A 145 -21.17 21.88 12.72
C VAL A 145 -20.85 20.56 13.41
N LEU A 146 -21.01 19.45 12.70
CA LEU A 146 -20.55 18.14 13.17
C LEU A 146 -19.06 17.99 12.91
N ARG A 147 -18.31 17.53 13.91
CA ARG A 147 -16.87 17.29 13.81
C ARG A 147 -16.57 15.84 14.14
N LEU A 148 -15.82 15.17 13.26
CA LEU A 148 -15.22 13.88 13.54
C LEU A 148 -13.81 14.13 14.08
N GLN A 149 -13.55 13.72 15.31
CA GLN A 149 -12.27 13.93 15.98
C GLN A 149 -11.73 12.64 16.59
N PRO A 150 -10.41 12.58 16.88
CA PRO A 150 -9.83 11.53 17.68
C PRO A 150 -10.59 11.40 19.02
N PRO A 151 -10.97 10.19 19.45
CA PRO A 151 -11.57 10.00 20.76
C PRO A 151 -10.61 10.47 21.86
N MET A 152 -11.12 11.10 22.92
CA MET A 152 -10.32 11.47 24.11
C MET A 152 -9.85 10.24 24.93
N ASP A 153 -10.25 9.04 24.51
CA ASP A 153 -10.01 7.76 25.14
C ASP A 153 -8.97 6.96 24.32
N THR A 154 -8.51 5.82 24.83
CA THR A 154 -7.52 4.92 24.20
C THR A 154 -8.00 4.23 22.91
N ARG A 155 -9.16 4.61 22.37
CA ARG A 155 -9.76 3.98 21.19
C ARG A 155 -9.14 4.54 19.90
N PRO A 156 -8.88 3.70 18.89
CA PRO A 156 -8.24 4.15 17.67
C PRO A 156 -9.17 5.06 16.86
N TYR A 157 -8.61 6.17 16.39
CA TYR A 157 -9.20 7.00 15.34
C TYR A 157 -8.84 6.39 14.00
N VAL A 158 -9.84 6.05 13.17
CA VAL A 158 -9.60 5.28 11.94
C VAL A 158 -10.26 5.96 10.75
N LEU A 159 -9.51 6.12 9.65
CA LEU A 159 -10.02 6.59 8.37
C LEU A 159 -9.77 5.51 7.31
N VAL A 160 -10.80 5.18 6.53
CA VAL A 160 -10.75 4.16 5.49
C VAL A 160 -11.35 4.71 4.20
N ALA A 161 -10.54 4.78 3.14
CA ALA A 161 -11.01 5.13 1.81
C ALA A 161 -11.59 3.89 1.11
N SER A 162 -12.79 4.05 0.55
CA SER A 162 -13.53 2.94 -0.07
C SER A 162 -13.13 2.70 -1.53
N ASP A 163 -12.32 3.59 -2.12
CA ASP A 163 -11.83 3.46 -3.49
C ASP A 163 -10.65 2.48 -3.54
N TYR A 164 -11.00 1.21 -3.31
CA TYR A 164 -10.13 0.06 -3.14
C TYR A 164 -9.59 -0.45 -4.50
N ARG A 165 -9.12 0.46 -5.36
CA ARG A 165 -8.52 0.12 -6.66
C ARG A 165 -6.99 0.02 -6.61
N GLY A 166 -6.32 0.86 -5.81
CA GLY A 166 -4.86 0.85 -5.69
C GLY A 166 -4.30 -0.28 -4.81
N PHE A 167 -5.01 -0.64 -3.73
CA PHE A 167 -4.54 -1.64 -2.77
C PHE A 167 -4.71 -3.10 -3.25
N LEU A 168 -5.67 -3.35 -4.15
CA LEU A 168 -5.91 -4.70 -4.69
C LEU A 168 -4.73 -5.23 -5.53
N GLN A 169 -4.00 -4.31 -6.17
CA GLN A 169 -2.91 -4.66 -7.07
C GLN A 169 -1.66 -5.12 -6.31
N MET A 170 -1.54 -4.81 -5.02
CA MET A 170 -0.44 -5.28 -4.15
C MET A 170 -0.68 -6.71 -3.60
N HIS A 171 -1.92 -7.24 -3.65
CA HIS A 171 -2.27 -8.53 -3.03
C HIS A 171 -2.74 -9.61 -4.03
N GLN A 172 -2.85 -9.28 -5.33
CA GLN A 172 -3.18 -10.27 -6.36
C GLN A 172 -2.07 -11.30 -6.61
N ASP A 173 -0.82 -10.99 -6.23
CA ASP A 173 0.30 -11.91 -6.40
C ASP A 173 0.29 -13.06 -5.36
N THR A 174 -0.23 -12.81 -4.15
CA THR A 174 -0.34 -13.84 -3.11
C THR A 174 -1.33 -14.93 -3.53
N ALA A 175 -2.51 -14.56 -4.04
CA ALA A 175 -3.50 -15.55 -4.49
C ALA A 175 -2.98 -16.41 -5.66
N THR A 176 -2.18 -15.83 -6.55
CA THR A 176 -1.58 -16.54 -7.68
C THR A 176 -0.49 -17.50 -7.20
N MET A 177 0.35 -17.08 -6.24
CA MET A 177 1.40 -17.92 -5.66
C MET A 177 0.82 -19.14 -4.94
N TRP A 178 -0.24 -18.96 -4.13
CA TRP A 178 -0.88 -20.07 -3.44
C TRP A 178 -1.57 -21.05 -4.40
N LYS A 179 -2.17 -20.56 -5.48
CA LYS A 179 -2.73 -21.42 -6.55
C LYS A 179 -1.65 -22.29 -7.20
N VAL A 180 -0.51 -21.70 -7.56
CA VAL A 180 0.61 -22.44 -8.17
C VAL A 180 1.18 -23.47 -7.20
N LEU A 181 1.37 -23.11 -5.93
CA LEU A 181 1.90 -24.03 -4.92
C LEU A 181 0.98 -25.25 -4.75
N THR A 182 -0.33 -25.03 -4.66
CA THR A 182 -1.31 -26.11 -4.53
C THR A 182 -1.33 -27.02 -5.75
N ALA A 183 -1.18 -26.45 -6.96
CA ALA A 183 -1.11 -27.22 -8.19
C ALA A 183 0.13 -28.13 -8.25
N ILE A 184 1.30 -27.63 -7.83
CA ILE A 184 2.55 -28.41 -7.79
C ILE A 184 2.42 -29.56 -6.78
N PHE A 185 1.93 -29.29 -5.57
CA PHE A 185 1.73 -30.33 -4.56
C PHE A 185 0.69 -31.37 -4.99
N GLY A 186 -0.39 -30.93 -5.64
CA GLY A 186 -1.40 -31.82 -6.20
C GLY A 186 -0.84 -32.76 -7.26
N LEU A 187 -0.04 -32.24 -8.19
CA LEU A 187 0.62 -33.05 -9.23
C LEU A 187 1.64 -34.03 -8.64
N ALA A 188 2.49 -33.56 -7.72
CA ALA A 188 3.48 -34.41 -7.07
C ALA A 188 2.83 -35.54 -6.26
N GLY A 189 1.78 -35.23 -5.50
CA GLY A 189 1.02 -36.23 -4.73
C GLY A 189 0.36 -37.28 -5.64
N ALA A 190 -0.28 -36.85 -6.73
CA ALA A 190 -0.89 -37.76 -7.69
C ALA A 190 0.14 -38.69 -8.36
N ALA A 191 1.32 -38.16 -8.72
CA ALA A 191 2.40 -38.95 -9.32
C ALA A 191 2.94 -40.02 -8.34
N VAL A 192 3.13 -39.67 -7.07
CA VAL A 192 3.59 -40.63 -6.04
C VAL A 192 2.55 -41.73 -5.82
N LEU A 193 1.26 -41.38 -5.73
CA LEU A 193 0.19 -42.37 -5.58
C LEU A 193 0.14 -43.32 -6.78
N ALA A 194 0.18 -42.78 -8.01
CA ALA A 194 0.20 -43.58 -9.23
C ALA A 194 1.41 -44.54 -9.27
N TRP A 195 2.59 -44.07 -8.82
CA TRP A 195 3.78 -44.90 -8.75
C TRP A 195 3.66 -46.03 -7.72
N VAL A 196 3.11 -45.77 -6.54
CA VAL A 196 2.86 -46.79 -5.51
C VAL A 196 1.86 -47.84 -6.01
N PHE A 197 0.75 -47.41 -6.62
CA PHE A 197 -0.23 -48.32 -7.20
C PHE A 197 0.36 -49.18 -8.32
N TYR A 198 1.15 -48.58 -9.22
CA TYR A 198 1.83 -49.30 -10.29
C TYR A 198 2.83 -50.33 -9.73
N ARG A 199 3.57 -49.96 -8.68
CA ARG A 199 4.53 -50.85 -8.02
C ARG A 199 3.86 -52.07 -7.39
N GLU A 200 2.75 -51.87 -6.68
CA GLU A 200 2.01 -52.99 -6.08
C GLU A 200 1.32 -53.87 -7.14
N TYR A 201 0.74 -53.28 -8.18
CA TYR A 201 0.15 -54.06 -9.28
C TYR A 201 1.19 -54.96 -9.96
N ARG A 202 2.37 -54.41 -10.30
CA ARG A 202 3.46 -55.16 -10.93
C ARG A 202 4.03 -56.27 -10.04
N LYS A 203 4.02 -56.07 -8.71
CA LYS A 203 4.45 -57.07 -7.72
C LYS A 203 3.47 -58.24 -7.62
N HIS A 204 2.17 -57.99 -7.80
CA HIS A 204 1.15 -59.03 -7.88
C HIS A 204 1.20 -59.82 -9.18
N GLU A 205 1.49 -59.16 -10.32
CA GLU A 205 1.60 -59.82 -11.62
C GLU A 205 2.83 -60.75 -11.70
N SER A 206 3.92 -60.36 -11.03
CA SER A 206 5.13 -61.19 -10.90
C SER A 206 4.95 -62.45 -10.03
N ARG A 207 3.85 -62.56 -9.27
CA ARG A 207 3.52 -63.74 -8.44
C ARG A 207 2.54 -64.71 -9.12
N ARG A 208 1.87 -64.31 -10.20
CA ARG A 208 0.96 -65.18 -10.99
C ARG A 208 1.63 -65.83 -12.20
N GLY A 209 2.88 -65.51 -12.50
CA GLY A 209 3.67 -66.10 -13.60
C GLY A 209 4.63 -67.23 -13.19
N ARG A 210 4.47 -67.80 -11.99
CA ARG A 210 5.21 -68.96 -11.51
C ARG A 210 4.25 -69.93 -10.82
N ASP A 211 3.30 -70.44 -11.59
CA ASP A 211 2.59 -71.69 -11.37
C ASP A 211 2.50 -72.41 -12.72
#